data_AF-F7JPC3-F1
#
_entry.id   AF-F7JPC3-F1
#
_cell.length_a   1.000
_cell.length_b   1.000
_cell.length_c   1.000
_cell.angle_alpha   90.00
_cell.angle_beta   90.00
_cell.angle_gamma   90.00
#
_symmetry.space_group_name_H-M   'P 1'
#
loop_
_entity.id
_entity.type
_entity.pdbx_description
1 polymer ?
#
loop_
_entity_poly.entity_id
_entity_poly.type
_entity_poly.pdbx_seq_one_letter_code
_entity_poly.pdbx_strand_id
1 'polypeptide(L)'
;MRYEHISKGVFLERPNRFLAYAELAGKKETIHVKNTGRCAELLKPGAVIYVQESQNTKRKTKWDLICVEKGDRLVNMDSQIPNQVVREWLGEGHLFPDIRKIRPETTYGNSRFDLYVEAGGDPENDSENDPENETALRKIFIEVKGVTLEENGVTRFPDAPSERAVKHLEELSRAVKEGYEAYVVFVIQMKGVRYFTPNIDTHPEFCQALKAAKKAGVHVLAYDCVVEKDSIRMDEEVPVVLESPLLKEAVDPLVCWYRENHRDLPWRNHPDAYRVWVSEIMLQQTRVEAVKPYYARFLQELPDVQALAEVKEDRLMKLWEGLGYYNRVRNMQKAAQQIVDLYDGRFPETYEEIRMLSGIGNYTAGAICSFAYGIPKPAVDGNVLRVVSRLLASDADIMKASVRAEMENRIEEVIPPDAASDFNQGLIELGAIVCVPNGEPKCDVCPLSHLCKAKAQGIQMQLPVKKKAKARRIEKRTVLLFRDSETVAIRKRPAKGLLAGLYELPNLDGHLSSEEVIAYSASIGLMPVRIKKMGTAKHIFSHVEWHMTGYEVVVDELEKNCSEEMIFAAKDEIQKKYSIPSAFEAYLSREKERKHE
;
A
#
# COMPACT_ATOMS: atom_id res chain seq x y z
N MET A 1 -26.72 -25.80 -13.06
CA MET A 1 -27.20 -26.26 -14.39
C MET A 1 -26.67 -27.65 -14.74
N ARG A 2 -27.53 -28.54 -15.27
CA ARG A 2 -27.17 -29.87 -15.77
C ARG A 2 -27.57 -30.04 -17.23
N TYR A 3 -26.69 -30.61 -18.03
CA TYR A 3 -26.90 -30.98 -19.43
C TYR A 3 -27.29 -32.46 -19.52
N GLU A 4 -28.10 -32.80 -20.50
CA GLU A 4 -28.56 -34.18 -20.74
C GLU A 4 -27.98 -34.71 -22.05
N HIS A 5 -27.92 -36.04 -22.18
CA HIS A 5 -27.49 -36.71 -23.42
C HIS A 5 -26.11 -36.26 -23.93
N ILE A 6 -25.13 -36.19 -23.02
CA ILE A 6 -23.76 -35.80 -23.35
C ILE A 6 -23.01 -36.95 -24.03
N SER A 7 -22.34 -36.62 -25.13
CA SER A 7 -21.43 -37.52 -25.84
C SER A 7 -20.02 -36.94 -25.90
N LYS A 8 -19.01 -37.81 -25.78
CA LYS A 8 -17.59 -37.45 -25.93
C LYS A 8 -17.20 -37.44 -27.42
N GLY A 9 -16.39 -36.47 -27.81
CA GLY A 9 -15.88 -36.31 -29.17
C GLY A 9 -14.47 -35.79 -29.24
N VAL A 10 -13.95 -35.73 -30.47
CA VAL A 10 -12.67 -35.09 -30.81
C VAL A 10 -12.94 -33.95 -31.78
N PHE A 11 -12.56 -32.74 -31.41
CA PHE A 11 -12.70 -31.57 -32.27
C PHE A 11 -11.75 -31.68 -33.47
N LEU A 12 -12.25 -31.36 -34.67
CA LEU A 12 -11.48 -31.41 -35.91
C LEU A 12 -11.14 -30.00 -36.39
N GLU A 13 -12.16 -29.21 -36.70
CA GLU A 13 -11.98 -27.86 -37.27
C GLU A 13 -13.24 -27.00 -37.03
N ARG A 14 -13.08 -25.68 -37.03
CA ARG A 14 -14.17 -24.70 -36.88
C ARG A 14 -14.24 -23.81 -38.12
N PRO A 15 -15.05 -24.17 -39.14
CA PRO A 15 -15.13 -23.39 -40.38
C PRO A 15 -15.69 -21.98 -40.20
N ASN A 16 -16.51 -21.74 -39.16
CA ASN A 16 -17.02 -20.41 -38.84
C ASN A 16 -17.39 -20.31 -37.35
N ARG A 17 -17.80 -19.11 -36.90
CA ARG A 17 -18.10 -18.86 -35.48
C ARG A 17 -19.25 -19.68 -34.88
N PHE A 18 -20.11 -20.30 -35.68
CA PHE A 18 -21.30 -21.03 -35.21
C PHE A 18 -21.22 -22.54 -35.44
N LEU A 19 -20.33 -23.01 -36.31
CA LEU A 19 -20.24 -24.42 -36.69
C LEU A 19 -18.83 -24.94 -36.48
N ALA A 20 -18.74 -26.15 -35.96
CA ALA A 20 -17.53 -26.94 -35.88
C ALA A 20 -17.78 -28.35 -36.44
N TYR A 21 -16.72 -29.02 -36.85
CA TYR A 21 -16.73 -30.44 -37.14
C TYR A 21 -16.00 -31.19 -36.04
N ALA A 22 -16.56 -32.33 -35.66
CA ALA A 22 -15.99 -33.21 -34.65
C ALA A 22 -16.15 -34.66 -35.06
N GLU A 23 -15.25 -35.51 -34.58
CA GLU A 23 -15.43 -36.95 -34.65
C GLU A 23 -16.21 -37.43 -33.41
N LEU A 24 -17.39 -38.00 -33.65
CA LEU A 24 -18.25 -38.61 -32.63
C LEU A 24 -18.46 -40.07 -33.01
N ALA A 25 -18.10 -41.00 -32.11
CA ALA A 25 -18.21 -42.45 -32.34
C ALA A 25 -17.63 -42.90 -33.71
N GLY A 26 -16.49 -42.32 -34.13
CA GLY A 26 -15.81 -42.64 -35.38
C GLY A 26 -16.43 -42.01 -36.64
N LYS A 27 -17.37 -41.07 -36.51
CA LYS A 27 -18.00 -40.37 -37.63
C LYS A 27 -17.78 -38.86 -37.54
N LYS A 28 -17.50 -38.21 -38.68
CA LYS A 28 -17.45 -36.75 -38.77
C LYS A 28 -18.87 -36.19 -38.69
N GLU A 29 -19.13 -35.40 -37.66
CA GLU A 29 -20.41 -34.77 -37.35
C GLU A 29 -20.28 -33.25 -37.37
N THR A 30 -21.37 -32.57 -37.72
CA THR A 30 -21.45 -31.10 -37.64
C THR A 30 -22.10 -30.70 -36.31
N ILE A 31 -21.37 -29.92 -35.54
CA ILE A 31 -21.79 -29.47 -34.21
C ILE A 31 -21.95 -27.95 -34.20
N HIS A 32 -22.92 -27.46 -33.44
CA HIS A 32 -23.16 -26.04 -33.24
C HIS A 32 -22.33 -25.51 -32.07
N VAL A 33 -21.69 -24.37 -32.26
CA VAL A 33 -20.86 -23.68 -31.26
C VAL A 33 -21.65 -22.46 -30.75
N LYS A 34 -22.10 -22.52 -29.49
CA LYS A 34 -22.88 -21.44 -28.87
C LYS A 34 -22.03 -20.20 -28.59
N ASN A 35 -20.76 -20.39 -28.22
CA ASN A 35 -19.81 -19.30 -28.02
C ASN A 35 -19.35 -18.73 -29.37
N THR A 36 -19.69 -17.48 -29.64
CA THR A 36 -19.35 -16.79 -30.89
C THR A 36 -17.97 -16.14 -30.90
N GLY A 37 -17.27 -16.19 -29.77
CA GLY A 37 -15.90 -15.70 -29.59
C GLY A 37 -14.87 -16.47 -30.42
N ARG A 38 -13.61 -16.03 -30.34
CA ARG A 38 -12.50 -16.61 -31.13
C ARG A 38 -12.22 -18.07 -30.75
N CYS A 39 -12.19 -18.36 -29.44
CA CYS A 39 -11.99 -19.69 -28.86
C CYS A 39 -10.79 -20.47 -29.44
N ALA A 40 -9.75 -19.81 -29.94
CA ALA A 40 -8.66 -20.45 -30.69
C ALA A 40 -7.72 -21.25 -29.77
N GLU A 41 -7.64 -20.83 -28.51
CA GLU A 41 -6.90 -21.46 -27.43
C GLU A 41 -7.60 -22.71 -26.87
N LEU A 42 -8.93 -22.82 -27.10
CA LEU A 42 -9.79 -23.91 -26.62
C LEU A 42 -10.04 -24.94 -27.72
N LEU A 43 -10.41 -24.50 -28.92
CA LEU A 43 -10.81 -25.35 -30.04
C LEU A 43 -9.64 -25.64 -30.98
N LYS A 44 -8.67 -26.40 -30.47
CA LYS A 44 -7.53 -26.90 -31.25
C LYS A 44 -7.86 -28.27 -31.87
N PRO A 45 -7.49 -28.54 -33.13
CA PRO A 45 -7.64 -29.87 -33.71
C PRO A 45 -7.08 -30.96 -32.78
N GLY A 46 -7.86 -32.00 -32.52
CA GLY A 46 -7.53 -33.07 -31.57
C GLY A 46 -7.99 -32.83 -30.13
N ALA A 47 -8.53 -31.65 -29.80
CA ALA A 47 -9.06 -31.40 -28.46
C ALA A 47 -10.26 -32.30 -28.15
N VAL A 48 -10.29 -32.84 -26.93
CA VAL A 48 -11.43 -33.62 -26.45
C VAL A 48 -12.57 -32.66 -26.12
N ILE A 49 -13.76 -32.96 -26.64
CA ILE A 49 -14.96 -32.16 -26.43
C ILE A 49 -16.12 -33.01 -25.91
N TYR A 50 -17.08 -32.33 -25.31
CA TYR A 50 -18.34 -32.90 -24.87
C TYR A 50 -19.48 -32.12 -25.54
N VAL A 51 -20.38 -32.87 -26.17
CA VAL A 51 -21.48 -32.32 -26.95
C VAL A 51 -22.81 -32.84 -26.43
N GLN A 52 -23.85 -32.00 -26.47
CA GLN A 52 -25.22 -32.35 -26.12
C GLN A 52 -26.02 -32.69 -27.37
N GLU A 53 -26.75 -33.80 -27.34
CA GLU A 53 -27.73 -34.14 -28.37
C GLU A 53 -28.97 -33.24 -28.26
N SER A 54 -29.34 -32.57 -29.35
CA SER A 54 -30.56 -31.78 -29.40
C SER A 54 -31.78 -32.68 -29.66
N GLN A 55 -32.78 -32.59 -28.79
CA GLN A 55 -34.07 -33.27 -28.96
C GLN A 55 -34.96 -32.62 -30.04
N ASN A 56 -34.56 -31.46 -30.58
CA ASN A 56 -35.34 -30.76 -31.61
C ASN A 56 -34.97 -31.28 -33.01
N THR A 57 -35.83 -32.16 -33.53
CA THR A 57 -35.70 -32.79 -34.85
C THR A 57 -35.71 -31.83 -36.04
N LYS A 58 -36.07 -30.56 -35.85
CA LYS A 58 -36.07 -29.52 -36.89
C LYS A 58 -34.74 -28.76 -37.01
N ARG A 59 -33.78 -28.98 -36.11
CA ARG A 59 -32.49 -28.27 -36.15
C ARG A 59 -31.58 -28.83 -37.25
N LYS A 60 -30.81 -27.93 -37.88
CA LYS A 60 -29.81 -28.30 -38.90
C LYS A 60 -28.63 -29.07 -38.31
N THR A 61 -28.30 -28.82 -37.05
CA THR A 61 -27.23 -29.49 -36.32
C THR A 61 -27.83 -30.33 -35.20
N LYS A 62 -27.42 -31.59 -35.13
CA LYS A 62 -27.86 -32.53 -34.10
C LYS A 62 -27.21 -32.25 -32.73
N TRP A 63 -26.01 -31.67 -32.73
CA TRP A 63 -25.17 -31.55 -31.55
C TRP A 63 -24.87 -30.10 -31.22
N ASP A 64 -24.88 -29.74 -29.93
CA ASP A 64 -24.34 -28.48 -29.41
C ASP A 64 -23.05 -28.75 -28.63
N LEU A 65 -22.01 -27.94 -28.85
CA LEU A 65 -20.78 -28.00 -28.05
C LEU A 65 -21.02 -27.45 -26.64
N ILE A 66 -20.70 -28.25 -25.62
CA ILE A 66 -20.92 -27.91 -24.20
C ILE A 66 -19.60 -27.67 -23.47
N CYS A 67 -18.65 -28.62 -23.53
CA CYS A 67 -17.37 -28.49 -22.84
C CYS A 67 -16.20 -28.88 -23.73
N VAL A 68 -15.02 -28.40 -23.39
CA VAL A 68 -13.74 -28.77 -24.00
C VAL A 68 -12.69 -29.00 -22.93
N GLU A 69 -11.87 -30.04 -23.09
CA GLU A 69 -10.71 -30.30 -22.24
C GLU A 69 -9.53 -29.42 -22.71
N LYS A 70 -8.98 -28.61 -21.80
CA LYS A 70 -7.81 -27.76 -22.03
C LYS A 70 -6.73 -28.11 -21.02
N GLY A 71 -5.74 -28.92 -21.42
CA GLY A 71 -4.76 -29.43 -20.46
C GLY A 71 -5.44 -30.35 -19.44
N ASP A 72 -5.41 -29.99 -18.17
CA ASP A 72 -5.98 -30.74 -17.04
C ASP A 72 -7.39 -30.28 -16.62
N ARG A 73 -7.94 -29.24 -17.25
CA ARG A 73 -9.24 -28.65 -16.86
C ARG A 73 -10.32 -28.80 -17.94
N LEU A 74 -11.57 -28.79 -17.49
CA LEU A 74 -12.75 -28.65 -18.34
C LEU A 74 -13.16 -27.17 -18.41
N VAL A 75 -13.43 -26.70 -19.62
CA VAL A 75 -13.98 -25.36 -19.87
C VAL A 75 -15.37 -25.52 -20.46
N ASN A 76 -16.37 -24.92 -19.83
CA ASN A 76 -17.71 -24.86 -20.39
C ASN A 76 -17.76 -23.77 -21.48
N MET A 77 -18.26 -24.15 -22.65
CA MET A 77 -18.33 -23.35 -23.86
C MET A 77 -19.73 -22.83 -24.16
N ASP A 78 -20.69 -23.07 -23.27
CA ASP A 78 -22.05 -22.59 -23.45
C ASP A 78 -22.16 -21.16 -22.95
N SER A 79 -22.02 -20.19 -23.86
CA SER A 79 -22.09 -18.77 -23.52
C SER A 79 -23.51 -18.28 -23.17
N GLN A 80 -24.53 -19.13 -23.26
CA GLN A 80 -25.92 -18.78 -22.92
C GLN A 80 -26.29 -19.12 -21.48
N ILE A 81 -25.47 -19.92 -20.79
CA ILE A 81 -25.73 -20.45 -19.46
C ILE A 81 -25.29 -19.56 -18.28
N PRO A 82 -24.30 -18.64 -18.39
CA PRO A 82 -23.87 -17.82 -17.25
C PRO A 82 -25.02 -17.14 -16.50
N ASN A 83 -25.99 -16.53 -17.20
CA ASN A 83 -27.14 -15.86 -16.59
C ASN A 83 -28.00 -16.83 -15.77
N GLN A 84 -28.23 -18.03 -16.27
CA GLN A 84 -28.99 -19.06 -15.57
C GLN A 84 -28.24 -19.55 -14.34
N VAL A 85 -26.92 -19.77 -14.46
CA VAL A 85 -26.05 -20.23 -13.36
C VAL A 85 -26.04 -19.22 -12.22
N VAL A 86 -25.91 -17.93 -12.51
CA VAL A 86 -25.99 -16.86 -11.48
C VAL A 86 -27.38 -16.82 -10.85
N ARG A 87 -28.45 -16.96 -11.64
CA ARG A 87 -29.82 -16.96 -11.12
C ARG A 87 -30.10 -18.14 -10.18
N GLU A 88 -29.66 -19.34 -10.54
CA GLU A 88 -29.77 -20.54 -9.69
C GLU A 88 -28.99 -20.34 -8.39
N TRP A 89 -27.74 -19.86 -8.48
CA TRP A 89 -26.88 -19.59 -7.32
C TRP A 89 -27.47 -18.54 -6.38
N LEU A 90 -28.01 -17.43 -6.90
CA LEU A 90 -28.74 -16.45 -6.09
C LEU A 90 -29.98 -17.07 -5.41
N GLY A 91 -30.73 -17.92 -6.13
CA GLY A 91 -31.91 -18.60 -5.60
C GLY A 91 -31.61 -19.57 -4.46
N GLU A 92 -30.37 -20.04 -4.34
CA GLU A 92 -29.87 -20.86 -3.23
C GLU A 92 -29.49 -20.03 -2.00
N GLY A 93 -29.70 -18.70 -2.03
CA GLY A 93 -29.40 -17.78 -0.92
C GLY A 93 -27.96 -17.27 -0.91
N HIS A 94 -27.21 -17.47 -2.00
CA HIS A 94 -25.86 -16.93 -2.12
C HIS A 94 -25.87 -15.44 -2.51
N LEU A 95 -24.82 -14.71 -2.10
CA LEU A 95 -24.62 -13.25 -2.22
C LEU A 95 -25.62 -12.39 -1.42
N PHE A 96 -26.90 -12.74 -1.41
CA PHE A 96 -27.93 -12.05 -0.62
C PHE A 96 -28.76 -13.08 0.16
N PRO A 97 -28.81 -13.01 1.50
CA PRO A 97 -29.53 -14.00 2.31
C PRO A 97 -31.06 -13.90 2.17
N ASP A 98 -31.60 -12.69 1.95
CA ASP A 98 -33.04 -12.41 2.06
C ASP A 98 -33.66 -11.97 0.72
N ILE A 99 -33.46 -12.76 -0.34
CA ILE A 99 -34.02 -12.43 -1.66
C ILE A 99 -35.54 -12.63 -1.67
N ARG A 100 -36.28 -11.55 -1.96
CA ARG A 100 -37.74 -11.56 -2.15
C ARG A 100 -38.13 -11.80 -3.60
N LYS A 101 -37.30 -11.35 -4.54
CA LYS A 101 -37.63 -11.35 -5.97
C LYS A 101 -36.40 -11.37 -6.85
N ILE A 102 -36.45 -12.20 -7.89
CA ILE A 102 -35.48 -12.18 -9.00
C ILE A 102 -36.25 -12.04 -10.30
N ARG A 103 -35.93 -11.02 -11.10
CA ARG A 103 -36.50 -10.80 -12.44
C ARG A 103 -35.39 -10.82 -13.49
N PRO A 104 -35.39 -11.78 -14.42
CA PRO A 104 -34.43 -11.77 -15.51
C PRO A 104 -34.73 -10.68 -16.52
N GLU A 105 -33.72 -10.26 -17.27
CA GLU A 105 -33.86 -9.49 -18.51
C GLU A 105 -34.61 -8.16 -18.32
N THR A 106 -34.24 -7.42 -17.25
CA THR A 106 -34.94 -6.21 -16.83
C THR A 106 -34.36 -4.97 -17.50
N THR A 107 -35.22 -4.17 -18.14
CA THR A 107 -34.83 -2.91 -18.77
C THR A 107 -34.66 -1.80 -17.73
N TYR A 108 -33.54 -1.08 -17.82
CA TYR A 108 -33.27 0.15 -17.10
C TYR A 108 -32.60 1.14 -18.05
N GLY A 109 -33.14 2.36 -18.15
CA GLY A 109 -32.62 3.34 -19.10
C GLY A 109 -32.65 2.81 -20.54
N ASN A 110 -31.47 2.70 -21.16
CA ASN A 110 -31.32 2.19 -22.53
C ASN A 110 -30.70 0.78 -22.57
N SER A 111 -30.37 0.21 -21.40
CA SER A 111 -29.81 -1.12 -21.26
C SER A 111 -30.86 -2.10 -20.73
N ARG A 112 -30.61 -3.37 -21.05
CA ARG A 112 -31.34 -4.50 -20.51
C ARG A 112 -30.34 -5.35 -19.75
N PHE A 113 -30.44 -5.29 -18.43
CA PHE A 113 -29.58 -6.03 -17.51
C PHE A 113 -30.07 -7.46 -17.35
N ASP A 114 -29.13 -8.36 -17.11
CA ASP A 114 -29.40 -9.80 -17.05
C ASP A 114 -30.35 -10.16 -15.90
N LEU A 115 -30.18 -9.52 -14.73
CA LEU A 115 -31.04 -9.75 -13.55
C LEU A 115 -31.34 -8.43 -12.80
N TYR A 116 -32.53 -8.37 -12.22
CA TYR A 116 -32.92 -7.43 -11.18
C TYR A 116 -33.34 -8.21 -9.94
N VAL A 117 -32.85 -7.79 -8.77
CA VAL A 117 -33.07 -8.46 -7.49
C VAL A 117 -33.64 -7.46 -6.47
N GLU A 118 -34.62 -7.92 -5.69
CA GLU A 118 -35.07 -7.23 -4.46
C GLU A 118 -34.70 -8.11 -3.26
N ALA A 119 -33.98 -7.55 -2.30
CA ALA A 119 -33.54 -8.24 -1.08
C ALA A 119 -33.73 -7.36 0.17
N GLY A 120 -34.05 -7.97 1.32
CA GLY A 120 -34.38 -7.24 2.55
C GLY A 120 -35.76 -6.55 2.50
N GLY A 121 -35.99 -5.55 3.36
CA GLY A 121 -37.30 -4.88 3.50
C GLY A 121 -38.27 -5.59 4.45
N ASP A 122 -39.12 -4.81 5.13
CA ASP A 122 -40.30 -5.33 5.86
C ASP A 122 -41.53 -5.24 4.92
N PRO A 123 -42.18 -6.38 4.57
CA PRO A 123 -43.36 -6.39 3.72
C PRO A 123 -44.51 -5.49 4.19
N GLU A 124 -44.58 -5.14 5.48
CA GLU A 124 -45.65 -4.34 6.05
C GLU A 124 -45.33 -2.84 6.15
N ASN A 125 -44.06 -2.44 5.96
CA ASN A 125 -43.60 -1.06 6.25
C ASN A 125 -42.56 -0.51 5.25
N ASP A 126 -42.58 -0.97 3.98
CA ASP A 126 -41.65 -0.57 2.90
C ASP A 126 -41.76 0.92 2.46
N SER A 127 -42.42 1.79 3.23
CA SER A 127 -42.49 3.24 2.97
C SER A 127 -41.54 4.01 3.89
N GLU A 128 -40.28 4.16 3.48
CA GLU A 128 -39.54 5.42 3.45
C GLU A 128 -38.07 5.17 3.06
N ASN A 129 -37.56 6.02 2.16
CA ASN A 129 -36.14 6.09 1.79
C ASN A 129 -35.35 6.70 2.96
N ASP A 130 -35.15 5.92 4.04
CA ASP A 130 -34.19 6.26 5.08
C ASP A 130 -32.85 5.55 4.77
N PRO A 131 -31.81 6.28 4.36
CA PRO A 131 -30.49 5.71 4.06
C PRO A 131 -29.77 5.11 5.27
N GLU A 132 -30.25 5.34 6.50
CA GLU A 132 -29.70 4.73 7.74
C GLU A 132 -30.48 3.49 8.20
N ASN A 133 -31.54 3.10 7.49
CA ASN A 133 -32.34 1.93 7.86
C ASN A 133 -31.74 0.63 7.29
N GLU A 134 -31.08 -0.14 8.15
CA GLU A 134 -30.52 -1.47 7.82
C GLU A 134 -31.57 -2.48 7.35
N THR A 135 -32.87 -2.24 7.57
CA THR A 135 -33.97 -3.09 7.09
C THR A 135 -34.61 -2.61 5.79
N ALA A 136 -34.03 -1.63 5.08
CA ALA A 136 -34.60 -1.11 3.83
C ALA A 136 -34.56 -2.13 2.67
N LEU A 137 -35.57 -2.05 1.78
CA LEU A 137 -35.62 -2.87 0.57
C LEU A 137 -34.50 -2.48 -0.41
N ARG A 138 -33.55 -3.38 -0.63
CA ARG A 138 -32.45 -3.21 -1.57
C ARG A 138 -32.91 -3.53 -2.98
N LYS A 139 -32.73 -2.59 -3.91
CA LYS A 139 -33.04 -2.75 -5.34
C LYS A 139 -31.75 -2.87 -6.12
N ILE A 140 -31.52 -4.03 -6.71
CA ILE A 140 -30.20 -4.42 -7.21
C ILE A 140 -30.29 -4.75 -8.70
N PHE A 141 -29.43 -4.15 -9.52
CA PHE A 141 -29.18 -4.57 -10.91
C PHE A 141 -27.91 -5.40 -11.01
N ILE A 142 -27.97 -6.51 -11.76
CA ILE A 142 -26.84 -7.41 -11.96
C ILE A 142 -26.64 -7.65 -13.45
N GLU A 143 -25.45 -7.34 -13.93
CA GLU A 143 -24.97 -7.70 -15.26
C GLU A 143 -24.03 -8.91 -15.15
N VAL A 144 -24.22 -9.91 -16.02
CA VAL A 144 -23.46 -11.15 -16.02
C VAL A 144 -22.56 -11.22 -17.25
N LYS A 145 -21.34 -11.71 -17.07
CA LYS A 145 -20.35 -11.92 -18.14
C LYS A 145 -19.74 -13.30 -18.04
N GLY A 146 -19.97 -14.13 -19.06
CA GLY A 146 -19.26 -15.41 -19.20
C GLY A 146 -17.79 -15.17 -19.57
N VAL A 147 -16.88 -15.84 -18.88
CA VAL A 147 -15.43 -15.73 -19.09
C VAL A 147 -14.86 -17.11 -19.40
N THR A 148 -14.28 -17.23 -20.59
CA THR A 148 -13.66 -18.48 -21.09
C THR A 148 -12.22 -18.29 -21.55
N LEU A 149 -11.77 -17.04 -21.75
CA LEU A 149 -10.39 -16.72 -22.09
C LEU A 149 -9.52 -16.88 -20.84
N GLU A 150 -8.54 -17.78 -20.94
CA GLU A 150 -7.61 -18.11 -19.87
C GLU A 150 -6.20 -18.33 -20.42
N GLU A 151 -5.21 -17.78 -19.74
CA GLU A 151 -3.79 -17.96 -20.04
C GLU A 151 -3.00 -18.08 -18.73
N ASN A 152 -2.31 -19.21 -18.52
CA ASN A 152 -1.44 -19.47 -17.36
C ASN A 152 -2.12 -19.25 -15.99
N GLY A 153 -3.37 -19.70 -15.87
CA GLY A 153 -4.23 -19.57 -14.70
C GLY A 153 -4.87 -18.19 -14.54
N VAL A 154 -4.70 -17.27 -15.50
CA VAL A 154 -5.28 -15.92 -15.47
C VAL A 154 -6.42 -15.81 -16.46
N THR A 155 -7.59 -15.38 -16.00
CA THR A 155 -8.75 -15.18 -16.87
C THR A 155 -8.94 -13.72 -17.23
N ARG A 156 -9.43 -13.48 -18.45
CA ARG A 156 -9.58 -12.11 -18.97
C ARG A 156 -10.89 -11.91 -19.71
N PHE A 157 -11.42 -10.70 -19.62
CA PHE A 157 -12.60 -10.27 -20.38
C PHE A 157 -12.46 -8.81 -20.86
N PRO A 158 -12.89 -8.47 -22.09
CA PRO A 158 -13.50 -9.37 -23.07
C PRO A 158 -12.47 -10.12 -23.92
N ASP A 159 -12.93 -11.15 -24.62
CA ASP A 159 -12.18 -11.90 -25.64
C ASP A 159 -12.27 -11.24 -27.03
N ALA A 160 -13.22 -10.32 -27.23
CA ALA A 160 -13.34 -9.43 -28.38
C ALA A 160 -13.93 -8.05 -27.97
N PRO A 161 -13.63 -6.95 -28.68
CA PRO A 161 -14.21 -5.64 -28.38
C PRO A 161 -15.76 -5.66 -28.34
N SER A 162 -16.34 -4.96 -27.37
CA SER A 162 -17.79 -4.91 -27.15
C SER A 162 -18.24 -3.55 -26.60
N GLU A 163 -18.67 -2.66 -27.48
CA GLU A 163 -19.26 -1.35 -27.12
C GLU A 163 -20.49 -1.50 -26.24
N ARG A 164 -21.26 -2.58 -26.42
CA ARG A 164 -22.41 -2.87 -25.58
C ARG A 164 -22.00 -3.09 -24.12
N ALA A 165 -20.90 -3.80 -23.88
CA ALA A 165 -20.41 -4.04 -22.53
C ALA A 165 -19.97 -2.74 -21.84
N VAL A 166 -19.37 -1.81 -22.58
CA VAL A 166 -19.01 -0.47 -22.06
C VAL A 166 -20.28 0.29 -21.63
N LYS A 167 -21.28 0.37 -22.51
CA LYS A 167 -22.55 1.06 -22.23
C LYS A 167 -23.26 0.50 -21.00
N HIS A 168 -23.30 -0.83 -20.86
CA HIS A 168 -23.91 -1.47 -19.69
C HIS A 168 -23.20 -1.04 -18.38
N LEU A 169 -21.86 -0.93 -18.36
CA LEU A 169 -21.12 -0.47 -17.18
C LEU A 169 -21.41 1.00 -16.84
N GLU A 170 -21.54 1.86 -17.84
CA GLU A 170 -21.92 3.27 -17.66
C GLU A 170 -23.33 3.39 -17.09
N GLU A 171 -24.28 2.57 -17.56
CA GLU A 171 -25.64 2.54 -17.04
C GLU A 171 -25.74 1.96 -15.64
N LEU A 172 -24.95 0.93 -15.28
CA LEU A 172 -24.84 0.47 -13.89
C LEU A 172 -24.31 1.60 -12.99
N SER A 173 -23.30 2.34 -13.44
CA SER A 173 -22.75 3.48 -12.69
C SER A 173 -23.80 4.59 -12.50
N ARG A 174 -24.71 4.76 -13.46
CA ARG A 174 -25.85 5.67 -13.34
C ARG A 174 -26.89 5.15 -12.34
N ALA A 175 -27.20 3.86 -12.38
CA ALA A 175 -28.12 3.23 -11.43
C ALA A 175 -27.66 3.43 -9.97
N VAL A 176 -26.36 3.30 -9.70
CA VAL A 176 -25.80 3.58 -8.36
C VAL A 176 -26.08 5.00 -7.91
N LYS A 177 -25.92 5.98 -8.79
CA LYS A 177 -26.22 7.40 -8.48
C LYS A 177 -27.70 7.67 -8.23
N GLU A 178 -28.58 6.83 -8.76
CA GLU A 178 -30.03 6.91 -8.56
C GLU A 178 -30.51 6.07 -7.34
N GLY A 179 -29.58 5.55 -6.53
CA GLY A 179 -29.88 4.83 -5.29
C GLY A 179 -30.10 3.33 -5.45
N TYR A 180 -29.82 2.76 -6.62
CA TYR A 180 -29.78 1.30 -6.79
C TYR A 180 -28.44 0.75 -6.34
N GLU A 181 -28.42 -0.51 -5.95
CA GLU A 181 -27.18 -1.27 -5.95
C GLU A 181 -26.92 -1.88 -7.32
N ALA A 182 -25.65 -2.00 -7.71
CA ALA A 182 -25.28 -2.48 -9.02
C ALA A 182 -24.10 -3.44 -8.94
N TYR A 183 -24.20 -4.56 -9.66
CA TYR A 183 -23.17 -5.60 -9.71
C TYR A 183 -22.84 -5.94 -11.16
N VAL A 184 -21.57 -6.21 -11.42
CA VAL A 184 -21.12 -6.96 -12.58
C VAL A 184 -20.46 -8.25 -12.11
N VAL A 185 -20.96 -9.39 -12.56
CA VAL A 185 -20.53 -10.72 -12.15
C VAL A 185 -19.89 -11.43 -13.33
N PHE A 186 -18.58 -11.69 -13.22
CA PHE A 186 -17.82 -12.49 -14.17
C PHE A 186 -17.89 -13.96 -13.78
N VAL A 187 -18.60 -14.75 -14.58
CA VAL A 187 -18.74 -16.20 -14.42
C VAL A 187 -17.61 -16.87 -15.19
N ILE A 188 -16.58 -17.28 -14.47
CA ILE A 188 -15.43 -17.98 -15.01
C ILE A 188 -15.83 -19.45 -15.22
N GLN A 189 -15.97 -19.84 -16.48
CA GLN A 189 -16.55 -21.12 -16.89
C GLN A 189 -15.53 -22.28 -16.81
N MET A 190 -14.72 -22.31 -15.74
CA MET A 190 -13.71 -23.33 -15.41
C MET A 190 -13.29 -23.19 -13.94
N LYS A 191 -12.62 -24.19 -13.39
CA LYS A 191 -12.06 -24.20 -12.02
C LYS A 191 -10.55 -23.94 -12.04
N GLY A 192 -9.99 -23.48 -10.91
CA GLY A 192 -8.53 -23.41 -10.70
C GLY A 192 -7.89 -22.19 -11.38
N VAL A 193 -8.48 -21.03 -11.12
CA VAL A 193 -8.05 -19.74 -11.66
C VAL A 193 -7.41 -18.90 -10.56
N ARG A 194 -6.28 -18.26 -10.86
CA ARG A 194 -5.48 -17.47 -9.93
C ARG A 194 -6.12 -16.11 -9.66
N TYR A 195 -6.56 -15.44 -10.71
CA TYR A 195 -7.28 -14.16 -10.64
C TYR A 195 -7.93 -13.82 -12.00
N PHE A 196 -8.87 -12.89 -11.97
CA PHE A 196 -9.49 -12.26 -13.13
C PHE A 196 -8.94 -10.85 -13.34
N THR A 197 -8.77 -10.45 -14.60
CA THR A 197 -8.42 -9.07 -14.96
C THR A 197 -9.05 -8.62 -16.28
N PRO A 198 -9.46 -7.34 -16.45
CA PRO A 198 -9.94 -6.85 -17.73
C PRO A 198 -8.85 -6.95 -18.82
N ASN A 199 -9.25 -7.34 -20.01
CA ASN A 199 -8.35 -7.55 -21.14
C ASN A 199 -7.99 -6.22 -21.82
N ILE A 200 -6.99 -5.52 -21.28
CA ILE A 200 -6.52 -4.25 -21.82
C ILE A 200 -5.98 -4.36 -23.25
N ASP A 201 -5.41 -5.50 -23.61
CA ASP A 201 -4.84 -5.72 -24.95
C ASP A 201 -5.95 -5.84 -26.02
N THR A 202 -7.14 -6.27 -25.62
CA THR A 202 -8.29 -6.45 -26.52
C THR A 202 -9.22 -5.25 -26.52
N HIS A 203 -9.52 -4.66 -25.36
CA HIS A 203 -10.46 -3.54 -25.26
C HIS A 203 -10.10 -2.57 -24.11
N PRO A 204 -9.17 -1.62 -24.34
CA PRO A 204 -8.76 -0.64 -23.33
C PRO A 204 -9.91 0.18 -22.73
N GLU A 205 -10.90 0.55 -23.56
CA GLU A 205 -12.06 1.36 -23.19
C GLU A 205 -12.93 0.62 -22.18
N PHE A 206 -13.14 -0.69 -22.35
CA PHE A 206 -13.84 -1.52 -21.36
C PHE A 206 -13.09 -1.57 -20.02
N CYS A 207 -11.76 -1.67 -20.05
CA CYS A 207 -10.96 -1.64 -18.82
C CYS A 207 -11.14 -0.31 -18.07
N GLN A 208 -11.12 0.81 -18.78
CA GLN A 208 -11.37 2.13 -18.20
C GLN A 208 -12.79 2.25 -17.65
N ALA A 209 -13.80 1.79 -18.39
CA ALA A 209 -15.20 1.81 -17.96
C ALA A 209 -15.41 0.94 -16.71
N LEU A 210 -14.78 -0.23 -16.62
CA LEU A 210 -14.89 -1.13 -15.46
C LEU A 210 -14.27 -0.52 -14.20
N LYS A 211 -13.10 0.14 -14.33
CA LYS A 211 -12.49 0.90 -13.24
C LYS A 211 -13.36 2.07 -12.79
N ALA A 212 -13.93 2.81 -13.74
CA ALA A 212 -14.83 3.91 -13.46
C ALA A 212 -16.11 3.43 -12.75
N ALA A 213 -16.66 2.28 -13.17
CA ALA A 213 -17.82 1.65 -12.55
C ALA A 213 -17.52 1.23 -11.11
N LYS A 214 -16.40 0.54 -10.85
CA LYS A 214 -15.97 0.20 -9.48
C LYS A 214 -15.86 1.45 -8.60
N LYS A 215 -15.23 2.52 -9.12
CA LYS A 215 -15.12 3.80 -8.41
C LYS A 215 -16.47 4.49 -8.18
N ALA A 216 -17.45 4.27 -9.06
CA ALA A 216 -18.80 4.80 -8.91
C ALA A 216 -19.67 4.02 -7.91
N GLY A 217 -19.18 2.90 -7.37
CA GLY A 217 -19.88 2.05 -6.41
C GLY A 217 -20.48 0.77 -7.00
N VAL A 218 -20.19 0.45 -8.27
CA VAL A 218 -20.58 -0.84 -8.86
C VAL A 218 -19.70 -1.95 -8.28
N HIS A 219 -20.30 -3.00 -7.73
CA HIS A 219 -19.59 -4.16 -7.24
C HIS A 219 -19.09 -5.01 -8.42
N VAL A 220 -17.78 -5.29 -8.46
CA VAL A 220 -17.16 -6.08 -9.52
C VAL A 220 -16.71 -7.41 -8.93
N LEU A 221 -17.43 -8.48 -9.27
CA LEU A 221 -17.21 -9.81 -8.72
C LEU A 221 -16.78 -10.79 -9.82
N ALA A 222 -15.93 -11.74 -9.46
CA ALA A 222 -15.59 -12.86 -10.32
C ALA A 222 -15.70 -14.15 -9.53
N TYR A 223 -16.29 -15.18 -10.12
CA TYR A 223 -16.45 -16.48 -9.50
C TYR A 223 -16.10 -17.57 -10.49
N ASP A 224 -15.36 -18.56 -10.02
CA ASP A 224 -15.09 -19.76 -10.79
C ASP A 224 -16.25 -20.75 -10.73
N CYS A 225 -16.18 -21.76 -11.60
CA CYS A 225 -17.21 -22.77 -11.70
C CYS A 225 -16.59 -24.16 -11.62
N VAL A 226 -17.23 -25.04 -10.85
CA VAL A 226 -17.03 -26.48 -11.02
C VAL A 226 -17.70 -26.88 -12.33
N VAL A 227 -16.89 -27.37 -13.27
CA VAL A 227 -17.33 -27.83 -14.58
C VAL A 227 -17.10 -29.32 -14.69
N GLU A 228 -18.18 -30.05 -14.86
CA GLU A 228 -18.16 -31.47 -15.20
C GLU A 228 -18.56 -31.65 -16.67
N LYS A 229 -18.57 -32.91 -17.12
CA LYS A 229 -18.91 -33.24 -18.51
C LYS A 229 -20.37 -32.89 -18.83
N ASP A 230 -21.24 -32.98 -17.83
CA ASP A 230 -22.69 -32.79 -17.89
C ASP A 230 -23.20 -31.71 -16.95
N SER A 231 -22.34 -30.93 -16.27
CA SER A 231 -22.81 -29.92 -15.32
C SER A 231 -21.90 -28.69 -15.24
N ILE A 232 -22.48 -27.58 -14.84
CA ILE A 232 -21.77 -26.36 -14.42
C ILE A 232 -22.47 -25.74 -13.21
N ARG A 233 -21.68 -25.35 -12.21
CA ARG A 233 -22.15 -24.67 -11.00
C ARG A 233 -21.12 -23.63 -10.56
N MET A 234 -21.58 -22.46 -10.09
CA MET A 234 -20.71 -21.49 -9.41
C MET A 234 -20.07 -22.12 -8.17
N ASP A 235 -18.86 -21.67 -7.82
CA ASP A 235 -18.16 -22.21 -6.67
C ASP A 235 -17.46 -21.13 -5.85
N GLU A 236 -16.20 -20.79 -6.13
CA GLU A 236 -15.42 -19.90 -5.28
C GLU A 236 -15.23 -18.52 -5.92
N GLU A 237 -15.13 -17.49 -5.06
CA GLU A 237 -14.76 -16.15 -5.49
C GLU A 237 -13.30 -16.14 -5.97
N VAL A 238 -13.08 -15.46 -7.09
CA VAL A 238 -11.77 -15.30 -7.71
C VAL A 238 -11.32 -13.84 -7.52
N PRO A 239 -10.07 -13.59 -7.09
CA PRO A 239 -9.57 -12.24 -6.96
C PRO A 239 -9.72 -11.42 -8.25
N VAL A 240 -10.28 -10.22 -8.14
CA VAL A 240 -10.43 -9.28 -9.25
C VAL A 240 -9.30 -8.25 -9.20
N VAL A 241 -8.44 -8.25 -10.22
CA VAL A 241 -7.30 -7.32 -10.33
C VAL A 241 -7.54 -6.36 -11.48
N LEU A 242 -7.98 -5.13 -11.18
CA LEU A 242 -8.24 -4.11 -12.20
C LEU A 242 -7.02 -3.22 -12.42
N GLU A 243 -6.25 -2.94 -11.38
CA GLU A 243 -5.25 -1.88 -11.40
C GLU A 243 -3.93 -2.30 -12.02
N SER A 244 -3.37 -3.41 -11.54
CA SER A 244 -2.06 -3.87 -12.00
C SER A 244 -1.88 -5.39 -11.91
N PRO A 245 -2.20 -6.12 -12.99
CA PRO A 245 -1.90 -7.55 -13.10
C PRO A 245 -0.41 -7.85 -12.91
N LEU A 246 0.47 -6.94 -13.35
CA LEU A 246 1.92 -7.10 -13.17
C LEU A 246 2.33 -7.10 -11.70
N LEU A 247 1.67 -6.27 -10.86
CA LEU A 247 1.92 -6.30 -9.42
C LEU A 247 1.38 -7.59 -8.79
N LYS A 248 0.26 -8.13 -9.29
CA LYS A 248 -0.26 -9.43 -8.82
C LYS A 248 0.72 -10.57 -9.13
N GLU A 249 1.29 -10.60 -10.33
CA GLU A 249 2.32 -11.59 -10.70
C GLU A 249 3.62 -11.44 -9.88
N ALA A 250 3.87 -10.26 -9.32
CA ALA A 250 5.04 -10.03 -8.48
C ALA A 250 4.87 -10.55 -7.04
N VAL A 251 3.66 -10.87 -6.59
CA VAL A 251 3.38 -11.27 -5.20
C VAL A 251 4.16 -12.52 -4.81
N ASP A 252 3.95 -13.65 -5.50
CA ASP A 252 4.54 -14.93 -5.09
C ASP A 252 6.08 -14.92 -5.15
N PRO A 253 6.73 -14.46 -6.25
CA PRO A 253 8.18 -14.39 -6.30
C PRO A 253 8.79 -13.48 -5.22
N LEU A 254 8.09 -12.39 -4.86
CA LEU A 254 8.55 -11.46 -3.84
C LEU A 254 8.42 -12.04 -2.43
N VAL A 255 7.27 -12.63 -2.10
CA VAL A 255 7.02 -13.22 -0.79
C VAL A 255 7.98 -14.39 -0.54
N CYS A 256 8.14 -15.28 -1.52
CA CYS A 256 9.11 -16.38 -1.42
C CYS A 256 10.54 -15.87 -1.21
N TRP A 257 10.96 -14.88 -2.02
CA TRP A 257 12.27 -14.28 -1.86
C TRP A 257 12.46 -13.61 -0.49
N TYR A 258 11.46 -12.89 0.01
CA TYR A 258 11.53 -12.21 1.30
C TYR A 258 11.72 -13.22 2.44
N ARG A 259 10.96 -14.32 2.44
CA ARG A 259 11.07 -15.38 3.47
C ARG A 259 12.48 -15.96 3.55
N GLU A 260 13.18 -16.06 2.42
CA GLU A 260 14.53 -16.61 2.36
C GLU A 260 15.64 -15.57 2.60
N ASN A 261 15.40 -14.29 2.28
CA ASN A 261 16.47 -13.27 2.15
C ASN A 261 16.31 -12.06 3.09
N HIS A 262 15.27 -11.99 3.91
CA HIS A 262 15.08 -10.88 4.83
C HIS A 262 16.24 -10.81 5.84
N ARG A 263 16.69 -9.59 6.13
CA ARG A 263 17.68 -9.36 7.19
C ARG A 263 17.07 -9.64 8.56
N ASP A 264 17.86 -10.24 9.44
CA ASP A 264 17.57 -10.32 10.88
C ASP A 264 17.69 -8.91 11.50
N LEU A 265 16.54 -8.38 11.93
CA LEU A 265 16.41 -7.05 12.51
C LEU A 265 15.65 -7.16 13.84
N PRO A 266 16.07 -6.45 14.89
CA PRO A 266 15.48 -6.61 16.23
C PRO A 266 13.96 -6.44 16.29
N TRP A 267 13.40 -5.56 15.45
CA TRP A 267 11.96 -5.28 15.39
C TRP A 267 11.15 -6.28 14.54
N ARG A 268 11.82 -7.19 13.82
CA ARG A 268 11.16 -8.32 13.13
C ARG A 268 10.99 -9.53 14.05
N ASN A 269 11.72 -9.56 15.16
CA ASN A 269 11.63 -10.63 16.16
C ASN A 269 10.50 -10.30 17.14
N HIS A 270 9.48 -11.17 17.21
CA HIS A 270 8.27 -10.97 18.02
C HIS A 270 7.57 -9.63 17.71
N PRO A 271 7.06 -9.43 16.48
CA PRO A 271 6.39 -8.19 16.12
C PRO A 271 5.11 -8.03 16.92
N ASP A 272 5.02 -6.95 17.68
CA ASP A 272 3.78 -6.43 18.25
C ASP A 272 3.56 -4.98 17.75
N ALA A 273 2.35 -4.45 17.88
CA ALA A 273 2.01 -3.13 17.36
C ALA A 273 2.90 -2.02 17.93
N TYR A 274 3.25 -2.07 19.21
CA TYR A 274 4.10 -1.07 19.87
C TYR A 274 5.54 -1.14 19.33
N ARG A 275 6.12 -2.34 19.25
CA ARG A 275 7.46 -2.61 18.72
C ARG A 275 7.61 -2.20 17.27
N VAL A 276 6.63 -2.55 16.44
CA VAL A 276 6.57 -2.14 15.03
C VAL A 276 6.45 -0.62 14.95
N TRP A 277 5.53 -0.02 15.69
CA TRP A 277 5.35 1.43 15.68
C TRP A 277 6.64 2.18 16.04
N VAL A 278 7.32 1.78 17.13
CA VAL A 278 8.59 2.39 17.55
C VAL A 278 9.65 2.27 16.46
N SER A 279 9.83 1.08 15.86
CA SER A 279 10.83 0.91 14.79
C SER A 279 10.50 1.74 13.56
N GLU A 280 9.23 1.76 13.14
CA GLU A 280 8.79 2.50 11.95
C GLU A 280 8.96 4.00 12.12
N ILE A 281 8.66 4.56 13.29
CA ILE A 281 8.91 5.97 13.58
C ILE A 281 10.41 6.27 13.58
N MET A 282 11.25 5.40 14.16
CA MET A 282 12.71 5.57 14.14
C MET A 282 13.29 5.50 12.72
N LEU A 283 12.78 4.61 11.86
CA LEU A 283 13.25 4.39 10.49
C LEU A 283 12.89 5.51 9.51
N GLN A 284 11.98 6.42 9.86
CA GLN A 284 11.65 7.59 9.03
C GLN A 284 12.88 8.49 8.80
N GLN A 285 13.45 8.45 7.58
CA GLN A 285 14.71 9.17 7.27
C GLN A 285 15.90 8.71 8.16
N THR A 286 15.72 7.56 8.81
CA THR A 286 16.59 6.72 9.65
C THR A 286 17.38 5.66 8.88
N ARG A 287 18.72 5.54 8.90
CA ARG A 287 19.36 4.30 8.40
C ARG A 287 19.22 3.17 9.42
N VAL A 288 18.95 1.95 8.96
CA VAL A 288 18.76 0.75 9.80
C VAL A 288 19.85 0.55 10.85
N GLU A 289 21.13 0.61 10.45
CA GLU A 289 22.25 0.38 11.40
C GLU A 289 22.32 1.44 12.50
N ALA A 290 21.94 2.68 12.19
CA ALA A 290 21.88 3.74 13.20
C ALA A 290 20.72 3.53 14.19
N VAL A 291 19.63 2.89 13.77
CA VAL A 291 18.43 2.68 14.60
C VAL A 291 18.60 1.54 15.61
N LYS A 292 19.33 0.47 15.29
CA LYS A 292 19.47 -0.72 16.15
C LYS A 292 19.80 -0.41 17.64
N PRO A 293 20.85 0.35 17.98
CA PRO A 293 21.15 0.64 19.39
C PRO A 293 20.13 1.56 20.06
N TYR A 294 19.46 2.42 19.29
CA TYR A 294 18.40 3.29 19.79
C TYR A 294 17.13 2.52 20.10
N TYR A 295 16.76 1.59 19.24
CA TYR A 295 15.62 0.72 19.45
C TYR A 295 15.77 -0.12 20.72
N ALA A 296 16.94 -0.74 20.92
CA ALA A 296 17.24 -1.54 22.09
C ALA A 296 17.15 -0.73 23.40
N ARG A 297 17.83 0.44 23.48
CA ARG A 297 17.78 1.28 24.67
C ARG A 297 16.39 1.86 24.94
N PHE A 298 15.62 2.14 23.88
CA PHE A 298 14.28 2.71 24.00
C PHE A 298 13.31 1.69 24.59
N LEU A 299 13.28 0.46 24.05
CA LEU A 299 12.41 -0.60 24.57
C LEU A 299 12.82 -1.13 25.93
N GLN A 300 14.11 -1.03 26.29
CA GLN A 300 14.56 -1.38 27.64
C GLN A 300 13.93 -0.47 28.70
N GLU A 301 13.77 0.83 28.40
CA GLU A 301 13.25 1.79 29.35
C GLU A 301 11.75 2.04 29.20
N LEU A 302 11.24 1.98 27.97
CA LEU A 302 9.85 2.22 27.61
C LEU A 302 9.32 0.96 26.92
N PRO A 303 9.04 -0.12 27.69
CA PRO A 303 8.69 -1.42 27.13
C PRO A 303 7.31 -1.48 26.49
N ASP A 304 6.41 -0.56 26.83
CA ASP A 304 5.02 -0.54 26.38
C ASP A 304 4.48 0.89 26.19
N VAL A 305 3.22 0.96 25.72
CA VAL A 305 2.49 2.21 25.48
C VAL A 305 2.36 3.06 26.76
N GLN A 306 2.09 2.43 27.90
CA GLN A 306 1.90 3.13 29.17
C GLN A 306 3.19 3.85 29.59
N ALA A 307 4.32 3.15 29.56
CA ALA A 307 5.62 3.73 29.88
C ALA A 307 5.96 4.92 28.97
N LEU A 308 5.65 4.81 27.66
CA LEU A 308 5.84 5.92 26.72
C LEU A 308 4.89 7.10 26.98
N ALA A 309 3.66 6.86 27.41
CA ALA A 309 2.71 7.91 27.74
C ALA A 309 3.15 8.73 28.97
N GLU A 310 3.70 8.05 29.99
CA GLU A 310 4.04 8.63 31.29
C GLU A 310 5.46 9.24 31.41
N VAL A 311 6.39 8.85 30.53
CA VAL A 311 7.79 9.29 30.64
C VAL A 311 7.91 10.82 30.54
N LYS A 312 8.75 11.41 31.41
CA LYS A 312 9.00 12.86 31.38
C LYS A 312 9.69 13.28 30.08
N GLU A 313 9.31 14.45 29.53
CA GLU A 313 9.80 14.93 28.22
C GLU A 313 11.33 14.95 28.14
N ASP A 314 12.03 15.46 29.16
CA ASP A 314 13.50 15.54 29.13
C ASP A 314 14.15 14.14 29.02
N ARG A 315 13.56 13.12 29.68
CA ARG A 315 14.05 11.75 29.57
C ARG A 315 13.76 11.14 28.20
N LEU A 316 12.57 11.39 27.66
CA LEU A 316 12.19 10.97 26.31
C LEU A 316 13.10 11.59 25.24
N MET A 317 13.39 12.89 25.33
CA MET A 317 14.33 13.55 24.43
C MET A 317 15.72 12.95 24.53
N LYS A 318 16.17 12.60 25.75
CA LYS A 318 17.47 11.96 25.95
C LYS A 318 17.54 10.56 25.31
N LEU A 319 16.47 9.76 25.44
CA LEU A 319 16.36 8.46 24.76
C LEU A 319 16.37 8.58 23.23
N TRP A 320 15.95 9.73 22.68
CA TRP A 320 15.94 10.02 21.25
C TRP A 320 17.19 10.75 20.74
N GLU A 321 18.07 11.20 21.65
CA GLU A 321 19.19 12.09 21.34
C GLU A 321 20.12 11.49 20.27
N GLY A 322 20.22 12.20 19.14
CA GLY A 322 21.06 11.82 18.00
C GLY A 322 20.30 11.25 16.79
N LEU A 323 19.05 10.79 16.94
CA LEU A 323 18.23 10.35 15.78
C LEU A 323 17.71 11.51 14.92
N GLY A 324 17.69 12.73 15.47
CA GLY A 324 17.11 13.89 14.81
C GLY A 324 15.59 13.81 14.63
N TYR A 325 15.01 14.88 14.08
CA TYR A 325 13.55 14.99 13.87
C TYR A 325 12.73 14.70 15.14
N TYR A 326 13.03 15.42 16.22
CA TYR A 326 12.45 15.22 17.56
C TYR A 326 10.93 15.39 17.64
N ASN A 327 10.29 16.03 16.65
CA ASN A 327 8.83 16.04 16.59
C ASN A 327 8.23 14.63 16.42
N ARG A 328 8.98 13.68 15.86
CA ARG A 328 8.56 12.28 15.76
C ARG A 328 8.26 11.69 17.13
N VAL A 329 9.23 11.75 18.06
CA VAL A 329 9.07 11.16 19.40
C VAL A 329 8.04 11.93 20.24
N ARG A 330 7.90 13.25 20.05
CA ARG A 330 6.82 14.02 20.70
C ARG A 330 5.44 13.59 20.25
N ASN A 331 5.25 13.43 18.94
CA ASN A 331 3.98 12.94 18.41
C ASN A 331 3.72 11.50 18.85
N MET A 332 4.77 10.67 18.95
CA MET A 332 4.71 9.31 19.46
C MET A 332 4.19 9.29 20.90
N GLN A 333 4.73 10.14 21.79
CA GLN A 333 4.21 10.25 23.16
C GLN A 333 2.76 10.74 23.21
N LYS A 334 2.38 11.75 22.40
CA LYS A 334 0.98 12.20 22.32
C LYS A 334 0.05 11.08 21.85
N ALA A 335 0.45 10.30 20.86
CA ALA A 335 -0.31 9.15 20.41
C ALA A 335 -0.37 8.05 21.48
N ALA A 336 0.69 7.82 22.26
CA ALA A 336 0.67 6.89 23.37
C ALA A 336 -0.36 7.32 24.43
N GLN A 337 -0.41 8.62 24.74
CA GLN A 337 -1.44 9.20 25.62
C GLN A 337 -2.85 9.03 25.03
N GLN A 338 -3.04 9.25 23.72
CA GLN A 338 -4.32 8.96 23.05
C GLN A 338 -4.72 7.48 23.16
N ILE A 339 -3.76 6.56 23.05
CA ILE A 339 -4.03 5.11 23.21
C ILE A 339 -4.45 4.79 24.64
N VAL A 340 -3.78 5.37 25.64
CA VAL A 340 -4.15 5.19 27.05
C VAL A 340 -5.55 5.75 27.33
N ASP A 341 -5.83 6.97 26.88
CA ASP A 341 -7.06 7.69 27.21
C ASP A 341 -8.29 7.18 26.44
N LEU A 342 -8.13 6.80 25.17
CA LEU A 342 -9.26 6.45 24.28
C LEU A 342 -9.43 4.95 24.06
N TYR A 343 -8.38 4.16 24.28
CA TYR A 343 -8.34 2.73 23.97
C TYR A 343 -7.85 1.88 25.17
N ASP A 344 -7.91 2.41 26.39
CA ASP A 344 -7.53 1.74 27.64
C ASP A 344 -6.11 1.12 27.60
N GLY A 345 -5.17 1.80 26.93
CA GLY A 345 -3.79 1.36 26.78
C GLY A 345 -3.60 0.24 25.74
N ARG A 346 -4.66 -0.20 25.05
CA ARG A 346 -4.59 -1.19 23.98
C ARG A 346 -4.43 -0.51 22.63
N PHE A 347 -3.42 -0.93 21.88
CA PHE A 347 -3.18 -0.40 20.54
C PHE A 347 -4.39 -0.73 19.63
N PRO A 348 -4.96 0.25 18.89
CA PRO A 348 -6.09 -0.02 18.00
C PRO A 348 -5.72 -0.98 16.88
N GLU A 349 -6.68 -1.77 16.43
CA GLU A 349 -6.47 -2.87 15.48
C GLU A 349 -7.05 -2.57 14.08
N THR A 350 -7.72 -1.44 13.88
CA THR A 350 -8.22 -1.02 12.56
C THR A 350 -7.34 0.06 11.93
N TYR A 351 -7.27 0.07 10.60
CA TYR A 351 -6.46 1.05 9.87
C TYR A 351 -6.91 2.49 10.16
N GLU A 352 -8.22 2.72 10.20
CA GLU A 352 -8.84 4.01 10.42
C GLU A 352 -8.48 4.56 11.80
N GLU A 353 -8.63 3.76 12.86
CA GLU A 353 -8.28 4.15 14.23
C GLU A 353 -6.77 4.40 14.39
N ILE A 354 -5.92 3.49 13.88
CA ILE A 354 -4.46 3.66 13.91
C ILE A 354 -4.06 4.96 13.20
N ARG A 355 -4.69 5.27 12.07
CA ARG A 355 -4.39 6.45 11.26
C ARG A 355 -4.79 7.78 11.93
N MET A 356 -5.75 7.75 12.87
CA MET A 356 -6.17 8.92 13.64
C MET A 356 -5.16 9.34 14.72
N LEU A 357 -4.26 8.43 15.13
CA LEU A 357 -3.26 8.70 16.14
C LEU A 357 -2.23 9.76 15.70
N SER A 358 -1.80 10.58 16.65
CA SER A 358 -0.86 11.68 16.43
C SER A 358 0.46 11.22 15.80
N GLY A 359 0.80 11.76 14.63
CA GLY A 359 2.05 11.46 13.93
C GLY A 359 2.07 10.15 13.15
N ILE A 360 0.95 9.42 13.09
CA ILE A 360 0.81 8.23 12.26
C ILE A 360 0.18 8.62 10.91
N GLY A 361 0.93 8.41 9.82
CA GLY A 361 0.46 8.60 8.44
C GLY A 361 0.10 7.27 7.77
N ASN A 362 -0.31 7.30 6.48
CA ASN A 362 -0.71 6.11 5.72
C ASN A 362 0.34 5.00 5.76
N TYR A 363 1.62 5.36 5.54
CA TYR A 363 2.73 4.41 5.63
C TYR A 363 2.78 3.67 6.98
N THR A 364 2.80 4.41 8.08
CA THR A 364 2.96 3.84 9.42
C THR A 364 1.72 3.05 9.83
N ALA A 365 0.52 3.52 9.47
CA ALA A 365 -0.71 2.77 9.69
C ALA A 365 -0.71 1.45 8.91
N GLY A 366 -0.36 1.46 7.62
CA GLY A 366 -0.24 0.26 6.81
C GLY A 366 0.84 -0.70 7.31
N ALA A 367 1.97 -0.18 7.79
CA ALA A 367 3.03 -0.97 8.40
C ALA A 367 2.56 -1.65 9.69
N ILE A 368 1.90 -0.94 10.61
CA ILE A 368 1.35 -1.55 11.84
C ILE A 368 0.29 -2.60 11.50
N CYS A 369 -0.69 -2.26 10.67
CA CYS A 369 -1.74 -3.17 10.21
C CYS A 369 -1.16 -4.45 9.64
N SER A 370 -0.24 -4.35 8.68
CA SER A 370 0.28 -5.54 8.00
C SER A 370 1.31 -6.30 8.82
N PHE A 371 2.22 -5.63 9.55
CA PHE A 371 3.32 -6.31 10.23
C PHE A 371 2.93 -6.91 11.56
N ALA A 372 2.05 -6.24 12.31
CA ALA A 372 1.60 -6.69 13.63
C ALA A 372 0.29 -7.49 13.57
N TYR A 373 -0.67 -7.05 12.74
CA TYR A 373 -2.02 -7.63 12.72
C TYR A 373 -2.31 -8.49 11.48
N GLY A 374 -1.40 -8.55 10.50
CA GLY A 374 -1.63 -9.28 9.24
C GLY A 374 -2.71 -8.68 8.35
N ILE A 375 -3.16 -7.45 8.63
CA ILE A 375 -4.23 -6.78 7.90
C ILE A 375 -3.68 -6.29 6.54
N PRO A 376 -4.36 -6.57 5.41
CA PRO A 376 -3.86 -6.27 4.06
C PRO A 376 -3.97 -4.78 3.72
N LYS A 377 -3.15 -3.95 4.37
CA LYS A 377 -3.04 -2.51 4.11
C LYS A 377 -1.64 -2.15 3.61
N PRO A 378 -1.52 -1.24 2.62
CA PRO A 378 -0.24 -0.99 1.96
C PRO A 378 0.71 -0.16 2.84
N ALA A 379 1.99 -0.57 2.93
CA ALA A 379 3.05 0.16 3.62
C ALA A 379 4.01 0.82 2.62
N VAL A 380 3.63 1.97 2.05
CA VAL A 380 4.35 2.60 0.93
C VAL A 380 5.35 3.66 1.39
N ASP A 381 6.65 3.33 1.36
CA ASP A 381 7.76 4.26 1.60
C ASP A 381 8.52 4.64 0.32
N GLY A 382 9.64 5.37 0.48
CA GLY A 382 10.50 5.71 -0.66
C GLY A 382 11.19 4.52 -1.35
N ASN A 383 11.30 3.37 -0.68
CA ASN A 383 11.79 2.12 -1.26
C ASN A 383 10.70 1.49 -2.14
N VAL A 384 9.50 1.34 -1.61
CA VAL A 384 8.33 0.80 -2.34
C VAL A 384 8.02 1.64 -3.57
N LEU A 385 7.93 2.98 -3.43
CA LEU A 385 7.69 3.88 -4.56
C LEU A 385 8.71 3.67 -5.69
N ARG A 386 9.99 3.48 -5.35
CA ARG A 386 11.05 3.22 -6.35
C ARG A 386 10.89 1.85 -7.01
N VAL A 387 10.65 0.81 -6.22
CA VAL A 387 10.47 -0.56 -6.73
C VAL A 387 9.28 -0.60 -7.69
N VAL A 388 8.14 -0.08 -7.27
CA VAL A 388 6.90 -0.10 -8.05
C VAL A 388 7.00 0.81 -9.29
N SER A 389 7.60 2.00 -9.18
CA SER A 389 7.88 2.83 -10.36
C SER A 389 8.72 2.10 -11.40
N ARG A 390 9.78 1.39 -10.98
CA ARG A 390 10.64 0.63 -11.90
C ARG A 390 9.93 -0.59 -12.47
N LEU A 391 9.21 -1.35 -11.65
CA LEU A 391 8.45 -2.52 -12.09
C LEU A 391 7.43 -2.15 -13.17
N LEU A 392 6.74 -1.02 -12.99
CA LEU A 392 5.71 -0.53 -13.91
C LEU A 392 6.25 0.39 -15.03
N ALA A 393 7.53 0.75 -15.02
CA ALA A 393 8.12 1.79 -15.87
C ALA A 393 7.36 3.13 -15.82
N SER A 394 6.94 3.54 -14.62
CA SER A 394 6.19 4.78 -14.39
C SER A 394 7.11 5.99 -14.28
N ASP A 395 6.89 6.99 -15.12
CA ASP A 395 7.57 8.29 -15.15
C ASP A 395 6.88 9.36 -14.28
N ALA A 396 5.86 8.98 -13.50
CA ALA A 396 5.14 9.87 -12.62
C ALA A 396 6.03 10.39 -11.48
N ASP A 397 5.88 11.68 -11.15
CA ASP A 397 6.61 12.31 -10.05
C ASP A 397 6.12 11.81 -8.69
N ILE A 398 6.91 10.95 -8.03
CA ILE A 398 6.55 10.32 -6.76
C ILE A 398 6.51 11.28 -5.57
N MET A 399 6.84 12.56 -5.79
CA MET A 399 6.65 13.62 -4.80
C MET A 399 5.21 14.15 -4.77
N LYS A 400 4.38 13.86 -5.79
CA LYS A 400 2.96 14.25 -5.80
C LYS A 400 2.13 13.32 -4.93
N ALA A 401 1.27 13.89 -4.08
CA ALA A 401 0.36 13.13 -3.22
C ALA A 401 -0.58 12.22 -4.03
N SER A 402 -1.08 12.69 -5.17
CA SER A 402 -1.94 11.90 -6.06
C SER A 402 -1.26 10.64 -6.60
N VAL A 403 0.03 10.73 -6.92
CA VAL A 403 0.82 9.58 -7.43
C VAL A 403 1.04 8.55 -6.33
N ARG A 404 1.28 9.00 -5.09
CA ARG A 404 1.39 8.10 -3.94
C ARG A 404 0.08 7.38 -3.66
N ALA A 405 -1.04 8.10 -3.65
CA ALA A 405 -2.36 7.50 -3.46
C ALA A 405 -2.69 6.48 -4.58
N GLU A 406 -2.35 6.79 -5.82
CA GLU A 406 -2.51 5.83 -6.93
C GLU A 406 -1.67 4.56 -6.72
N MET A 407 -0.42 4.70 -6.27
CA MET A 407 0.44 3.55 -5.96
C MET A 407 -0.06 2.75 -4.76
N GLU A 408 -0.54 3.42 -3.70
CA GLU A 408 -1.18 2.78 -2.54
C GLU A 408 -2.36 1.91 -3.00
N ASN A 409 -3.28 2.45 -3.80
CA ASN A 409 -4.42 1.70 -4.33
C ASN A 409 -4.02 0.50 -5.19
N ARG A 410 -3.02 0.68 -6.06
CA ARG A 410 -2.49 -0.40 -6.92
C ARG A 410 -1.89 -1.55 -6.12
N ILE A 411 -1.24 -1.23 -4.99
CA ILE A 411 -0.61 -2.21 -4.11
C ILE A 411 -1.69 -2.90 -3.27
N GLU A 412 -2.61 -2.14 -2.68
CA GLU A 412 -3.69 -2.66 -1.83
C GLU A 412 -4.51 -3.76 -2.51
N GLU A 413 -4.83 -3.61 -3.81
CA GLU A 413 -5.58 -4.62 -4.57
C GLU A 413 -4.87 -5.98 -4.67
N VAL A 414 -3.54 -6.02 -4.54
CA VAL A 414 -2.75 -7.25 -4.74
C VAL A 414 -2.18 -7.85 -3.46
N ILE A 415 -2.36 -7.20 -2.30
CA ILE A 415 -1.82 -7.69 -1.03
C ILE A 415 -2.44 -9.06 -0.71
N PRO A 416 -1.64 -10.12 -0.53
CA PRO A 416 -2.17 -11.42 -0.13
C PRO A 416 -2.69 -11.36 1.32
N PRO A 417 -3.96 -11.73 1.59
CA PRO A 417 -4.52 -11.69 2.93
C PRO A 417 -3.75 -12.53 3.97
N ASP A 418 -3.14 -13.62 3.54
CA ASP A 418 -2.39 -14.58 4.36
C ASP A 418 -0.88 -14.26 4.44
N ALA A 419 -0.41 -13.25 3.72
CA ALA A 419 1.01 -12.88 3.66
C ALA A 419 1.23 -11.36 3.57
N ALA A 420 0.32 -10.56 4.14
CA ALA A 420 0.36 -9.10 4.07
C ALA A 420 1.67 -8.52 4.60
N SER A 421 2.14 -9.04 5.75
CA SER A 421 3.43 -8.67 6.35
C SER A 421 4.61 -8.94 5.41
N ASP A 422 4.70 -10.18 4.91
CA ASP A 422 5.79 -10.63 4.04
C ASP A 422 5.83 -9.84 2.73
N PHE A 423 4.66 -9.54 2.15
CA PHE A 423 4.58 -8.81 0.90
C PHE A 423 5.05 -7.35 1.06
N ASN A 424 4.50 -6.63 2.04
CA ASN A 424 4.88 -5.24 2.28
C ASN A 424 6.35 -5.12 2.70
N GLN A 425 6.80 -5.95 3.65
CA GLN A 425 8.21 -5.96 4.05
C GLN A 425 9.11 -6.41 2.90
N GLY A 426 8.64 -7.33 2.05
CA GLY A 426 9.32 -7.75 0.83
C GLY A 426 9.57 -6.60 -0.13
N LEU A 427 8.57 -5.75 -0.39
CA LEU A 427 8.74 -4.56 -1.24
C LEU A 427 9.77 -3.58 -0.66
N ILE A 428 9.70 -3.33 0.66
CA ILE A 428 10.64 -2.45 1.37
C ILE A 428 12.06 -3.03 1.32
N GLU A 429 12.21 -4.31 1.64
CA GLU A 429 13.49 -5.02 1.67
C GLU A 429 14.13 -5.09 0.29
N LEU A 430 13.35 -5.43 -0.74
CA LEU A 430 13.80 -5.45 -2.13
C LEU A 430 14.35 -4.08 -2.53
N GLY A 431 13.63 -3.01 -2.20
CA GLY A 431 14.11 -1.65 -2.45
C GLY A 431 15.38 -1.32 -1.66
N ALA A 432 15.51 -1.80 -0.43
CA ALA A 432 16.64 -1.53 0.43
C ALA A 432 17.94 -2.20 -0.02
N ILE A 433 17.91 -3.47 -0.47
CA ILE A 433 19.13 -4.27 -0.67
C ILE A 433 19.41 -4.70 -2.12
N VAL A 434 18.40 -4.68 -3.00
CA VAL A 434 18.50 -5.11 -4.40
C VAL A 434 18.25 -3.94 -5.35
N CYS A 435 17.04 -3.39 -5.31
CA CYS A 435 16.60 -2.28 -6.16
C CYS A 435 17.01 -0.93 -5.53
N VAL A 436 18.30 -0.77 -5.28
CA VAL A 436 18.88 0.34 -4.51
C VAL A 436 18.72 1.71 -5.20
N PRO A 437 18.72 2.82 -4.43
CA PRO A 437 18.79 4.17 -4.98
C PRO A 437 20.25 4.60 -5.22
N ASN A 438 20.45 5.62 -6.06
CA ASN A 438 21.75 6.30 -6.25
C ASN A 438 22.92 5.38 -6.69
N GLY A 439 22.62 4.30 -7.39
CA GLY A 439 23.58 3.34 -7.89
C GLY A 439 22.89 2.31 -8.78
N GLU A 440 23.68 1.45 -9.42
CA GLU A 440 23.15 0.40 -10.28
C GLU A 440 22.35 -0.62 -9.44
N PRO A 441 21.05 -0.83 -9.73
CA PRO A 441 20.28 -1.85 -9.04
C PRO A 441 20.81 -3.23 -9.38
N LYS A 442 20.80 -4.15 -8.41
CA LYS A 442 21.28 -5.53 -8.57
C LYS A 442 20.27 -6.39 -9.32
N CYS A 443 20.00 -6.02 -10.56
CA CYS A 443 18.92 -6.58 -11.37
C CYS A 443 19.06 -8.09 -11.65
N ASP A 444 20.26 -8.65 -11.55
CA ASP A 444 20.51 -10.07 -11.90
C ASP A 444 20.14 -11.03 -10.78
N VAL A 445 20.09 -10.54 -9.53
CA VAL A 445 19.62 -11.29 -8.36
C VAL A 445 18.21 -10.85 -7.94
N CYS A 446 17.55 -9.99 -8.73
CA CYS A 446 16.22 -9.50 -8.40
C CYS A 446 15.15 -10.55 -8.74
N PRO A 447 14.31 -10.97 -7.77
CA PRO A 447 13.25 -11.97 -8.02
C PRO A 447 12.23 -11.49 -9.05
N LEU A 448 12.05 -10.17 -9.18
CA LEU A 448 11.10 -9.55 -10.09
C LEU A 448 11.73 -9.13 -11.44
N SER A 449 12.96 -9.54 -11.72
CA SER A 449 13.70 -9.10 -12.91
C SER A 449 13.00 -9.43 -14.22
N HIS A 450 12.37 -10.61 -14.31
CA HIS A 450 11.63 -11.08 -15.48
C HIS A 450 10.30 -10.35 -15.71
N LEU A 451 9.75 -9.69 -14.67
CA LEU A 451 8.52 -8.88 -14.73
C LEU A 451 8.82 -7.39 -14.92
N CYS A 452 10.04 -6.94 -14.62
CA CYS A 452 10.36 -5.52 -14.51
C CYS A 452 10.41 -4.81 -15.88
N LYS A 453 9.41 -3.96 -16.14
CA LYS A 453 9.34 -3.15 -17.38
C LYS A 453 10.54 -2.22 -17.53
N ALA A 454 10.99 -1.58 -16.45
CA ALA A 454 12.19 -0.73 -16.53
C ALA A 454 13.46 -1.54 -16.85
N LYS A 455 13.54 -2.82 -16.45
CA LYS A 455 14.67 -3.69 -16.83
C LYS A 455 14.61 -4.04 -18.31
N ALA A 456 13.44 -4.43 -18.80
CA ALA A 456 13.24 -4.70 -20.23
C ALA A 456 13.57 -3.49 -21.13
N GLN A 457 13.34 -2.27 -20.63
CA GLN A 457 13.59 -1.02 -21.35
C GLN A 457 14.96 -0.36 -21.07
N GLY A 458 15.72 -0.83 -20.07
CA GLY A 458 17.00 -0.23 -19.67
C GLY A 458 16.90 1.16 -19.02
N ILE A 459 15.78 1.50 -18.37
CA ILE A 459 15.52 2.84 -17.80
C ILE A 459 15.52 2.90 -16.27
N GLN A 460 16.00 1.85 -15.59
CA GLN A 460 15.96 1.74 -14.12
C GLN A 460 16.68 2.90 -13.41
N MET A 461 17.75 3.43 -14.03
CA MET A 461 18.53 4.55 -13.50
C MET A 461 17.82 5.90 -13.63
N GLN A 462 16.81 6.00 -14.48
CA GLN A 462 16.01 7.21 -14.68
C GLN A 462 14.81 7.26 -13.70
N LEU A 463 14.53 6.14 -13.02
CA LEU A 463 13.37 5.96 -12.16
C LEU A 463 13.76 5.73 -10.69
N PRO A 464 12.96 6.23 -9.73
CA PRO A 464 11.72 6.98 -9.91
C PRO A 464 12.00 8.46 -10.23
N VAL A 465 11.05 9.12 -10.92
CA VAL A 465 11.11 10.56 -11.18
C VAL A 465 10.86 11.33 -9.88
N LYS A 466 11.79 12.23 -9.54
CA LYS A 466 11.68 13.14 -8.39
C LYS A 466 12.04 14.56 -8.85
N LYS A 467 11.10 15.50 -8.84
CA LYS A 467 11.44 16.90 -9.11
C LYS A 467 12.30 17.49 -7.99
N LYS A 468 13.28 18.31 -8.37
CA LYS A 468 14.27 18.88 -7.45
C LYS A 468 13.60 19.79 -6.43
N ALA A 469 13.89 19.56 -5.14
CA ALA A 469 13.44 20.42 -4.07
C ALA A 469 14.08 21.83 -4.17
N LYS A 470 13.42 22.83 -3.56
CA LYS A 470 13.98 24.18 -3.42
C LYS A 470 15.34 24.13 -2.71
N ALA A 471 16.24 25.05 -3.05
CA ALA A 471 17.50 25.21 -2.36
C ALA A 471 17.28 25.49 -0.87
N ARG A 472 18.16 24.96 -0.01
CA ARG A 472 18.10 25.19 1.45
C ARG A 472 18.41 26.65 1.75
N ARG A 473 17.78 27.20 2.80
CA ARG A 473 18.14 28.51 3.34
C ARG A 473 19.45 28.41 4.11
N ILE A 474 20.41 29.27 3.83
CA ILE A 474 21.65 29.37 4.61
C ILE A 474 21.44 30.37 5.76
N GLU A 475 21.77 29.96 6.98
CA GLU A 475 21.77 30.82 8.16
C GLU A 475 23.18 30.86 8.75
N LYS A 476 23.69 32.07 9.00
CA LYS A 476 24.95 32.28 9.71
C LYS A 476 24.68 32.37 11.20
N ARG A 477 25.51 31.72 12.01
CA ARG A 477 25.37 31.66 13.47
C ARG A 477 26.73 31.85 14.15
N THR A 478 26.72 32.52 15.30
CA THR A 478 27.87 32.57 16.21
C THR A 478 27.53 31.77 17.45
N VAL A 479 28.25 30.69 17.70
CA VAL A 479 28.07 29.79 18.85
C VAL A 479 29.03 30.20 19.97
N LEU A 480 28.52 30.31 21.19
CA LEU A 480 29.26 30.75 22.37
C LEU A 480 29.31 29.60 23.37
N LEU A 481 30.52 29.19 23.73
CA LEU A 481 30.79 28.26 24.83
C LEU A 481 31.22 29.09 26.04
N PHE A 482 30.24 29.54 26.83
CA PHE A 482 30.51 30.17 28.12
C PHE A 482 30.85 29.10 29.15
N ARG A 483 31.98 29.27 29.84
CA ARG A 483 32.41 28.35 30.89
C ARG A 483 33.15 29.08 32.01
N ASP A 484 33.02 28.56 33.22
CA ASP A 484 33.93 28.85 34.31
C ASP A 484 34.81 27.61 34.59
N SER A 485 35.36 27.49 35.80
CA SER A 485 36.21 26.36 36.18
C SER A 485 35.46 25.03 36.33
N GLU A 486 34.14 25.05 36.57
CA GLU A 486 33.34 23.88 36.93
C GLU A 486 32.19 23.58 35.96
N THR A 487 31.62 24.62 35.34
CA THR A 487 30.35 24.53 34.61
C THR A 487 30.41 25.16 33.22
N VAL A 488 29.45 24.75 32.37
CA VAL A 488 29.22 25.30 31.04
C VAL A 488 27.78 25.82 30.97
N ALA A 489 27.61 26.98 30.34
CA ALA A 489 26.28 27.54 30.09
C ALA A 489 25.61 26.86 28.89
N ILE A 490 24.38 26.43 29.09
CA ILE A 490 23.46 25.96 28.06
C ILE A 490 22.12 26.69 28.22
N ARG A 491 21.27 26.65 27.20
CA ARG A 491 19.90 27.17 27.30
C ARG A 491 18.90 26.21 26.70
N LYS A 492 17.66 26.21 27.21
CA LYS A 492 16.55 25.45 26.63
C LYS A 492 15.94 26.27 25.48
N ARG A 493 15.83 25.66 24.29
CA ARG A 493 15.19 26.31 23.14
C ARG A 493 13.68 26.44 23.38
N PRO A 494 13.02 27.46 22.78
CA PRO A 494 11.58 27.61 22.85
C PRO A 494 10.82 26.35 22.42
N ALA A 495 9.58 26.20 22.87
CA ALA A 495 8.72 25.05 22.56
C ALA A 495 8.28 24.96 21.09
N LYS A 496 8.60 25.96 20.25
CA LYS A 496 8.26 26.01 18.82
C LYS A 496 9.50 26.35 17.99
N GLY A 497 9.50 25.91 16.73
CA GLY A 497 10.56 26.18 15.76
C GLY A 497 11.59 25.06 15.61
N LEU A 498 12.70 25.36 14.96
CA LEU A 498 13.78 24.40 14.71
C LEU A 498 14.40 23.93 16.04
N LEU A 499 14.53 22.62 16.21
CA LEU A 499 15.09 21.99 17.42
C LEU A 499 14.34 22.40 18.71
N ALA A 500 13.03 22.62 18.60
CA ALA A 500 12.17 23.03 19.71
C ALA A 500 12.36 22.17 20.96
N GLY A 501 12.42 22.81 22.14
CA GLY A 501 12.53 22.18 23.46
C GLY A 501 13.85 21.46 23.76
N LEU A 502 14.80 21.41 22.82
CA LEU A 502 16.13 20.87 23.08
C LEU A 502 17.03 21.88 23.77
N TYR A 503 18.15 21.40 24.32
CA TYR A 503 19.18 22.25 24.89
C TYR A 503 20.21 22.64 23.83
N GLU A 504 20.80 23.81 23.97
CA GLU A 504 21.82 24.30 23.06
C GLU A 504 22.89 25.11 23.76
N LEU A 505 24.04 25.25 23.08
CA LEU A 505 24.99 26.30 23.40
C LEU A 505 24.38 27.65 23.01
N PRO A 506 24.53 28.70 23.85
CA PRO A 506 24.10 30.06 23.48
C PRO A 506 24.64 30.43 22.10
N ASN A 507 23.77 30.96 21.25
CA ASN A 507 24.14 31.36 19.90
C ASN A 507 23.35 32.57 19.40
N LEU A 508 23.99 33.31 18.50
CA LEU A 508 23.52 34.57 17.93
C LEU A 508 23.44 34.49 16.40
N ASP A 509 22.57 35.31 15.81
CA ASP A 509 22.49 35.46 14.36
C ASP A 509 23.75 36.14 13.80
N GLY A 510 24.20 35.68 12.63
CA GLY A 510 25.37 36.23 11.95
C GLY A 510 26.70 35.63 12.40
N HIS A 511 27.79 36.13 11.81
CA HIS A 511 29.16 35.82 12.21
C HIS A 511 29.74 37.04 12.89
N LEU A 512 29.83 36.99 14.22
CA LEU A 512 30.30 38.10 15.02
C LEU A 512 31.83 38.12 15.10
N SER A 513 32.39 39.32 15.23
CA SER A 513 33.79 39.56 15.59
C SER A 513 34.03 39.26 17.07
N SER A 514 35.30 39.18 17.47
CA SER A 514 35.66 39.00 18.87
C SER A 514 35.16 40.17 19.74
N GLU A 515 35.21 41.41 19.23
CA GLU A 515 34.75 42.61 19.91
C GLU A 515 33.24 42.60 20.15
N GLU A 516 32.46 42.17 19.15
CA GLU A 516 31.01 42.02 19.27
C GLU A 516 30.63 40.93 20.29
N VAL A 517 31.39 39.83 20.34
CA VAL A 517 31.21 38.78 21.36
C VAL A 517 31.53 39.31 22.76
N ILE A 518 32.58 40.12 22.93
CA ILE A 518 32.90 40.77 24.22
C ILE A 518 31.74 41.67 24.65
N ALA A 519 31.28 42.52 23.74
CA ALA A 519 30.20 43.48 24.02
C ALA A 519 28.90 42.75 24.41
N TYR A 520 28.54 41.69 23.69
CA TYR A 520 27.39 40.85 24.03
C TYR A 520 27.56 40.18 25.40
N SER A 521 28.71 39.55 25.66
CA SER A 521 29.00 38.85 26.91
C SER A 521 28.88 39.81 28.12
N ALA A 522 29.44 41.02 28.00
CA ALA A 522 29.30 42.06 29.01
C ALA A 522 27.85 42.52 29.18
N SER A 523 27.08 42.65 28.09
CA SER A 523 25.68 43.09 28.14
C SER A 523 24.76 42.11 28.88
N ILE A 524 25.11 40.82 28.88
CA ILE A 524 24.38 39.77 29.60
C ILE A 524 24.97 39.46 30.98
N GLY A 525 25.92 40.27 31.44
CA GLY A 525 26.57 40.15 32.76
C GLY A 525 27.61 39.02 32.87
N LEU A 526 28.01 38.43 31.76
CA LEU A 526 29.06 37.42 31.68
C LEU A 526 30.39 38.06 31.23
N MET A 527 31.10 38.71 32.16
CA MET A 527 32.33 39.42 31.84
C MET A 527 33.45 38.44 31.42
N PRO A 528 33.98 38.51 30.19
CA PRO A 528 34.98 37.57 29.71
C PRO A 528 36.36 37.82 30.33
N VAL A 529 36.91 36.81 31.00
CA VAL A 529 38.33 36.77 31.41
C VAL A 529 39.21 36.44 30.22
N ARG A 530 38.74 35.53 29.35
CA ARG A 530 39.46 35.13 28.15
C ARG A 530 38.51 34.68 27.05
N ILE A 531 38.80 35.11 25.82
CA ILE A 531 38.06 34.67 24.63
C ILE A 531 39.00 33.97 23.66
N LYS A 532 38.57 32.82 23.14
CA LYS A 532 39.29 32.05 22.12
C LYS A 532 38.35 31.66 21.00
N LYS A 533 38.70 32.00 19.76
CA LYS A 533 37.96 31.52 18.58
C LYS A 533 38.15 30.01 18.41
N MET A 534 37.04 29.28 18.31
CA MET A 534 37.01 27.81 18.26
C MET A 534 36.96 27.25 16.83
N GLY A 535 36.84 28.09 15.80
CA GLY A 535 36.76 27.68 14.39
C GLY A 535 35.34 27.65 13.84
N THR A 536 35.20 27.27 12.57
CA THR A 536 33.91 27.21 11.87
C THR A 536 33.39 25.79 11.77
N ALA A 537 32.07 25.64 11.74
CA ALA A 537 31.38 24.37 11.53
C ALA A 537 30.17 24.57 10.63
N LYS A 538 29.81 23.55 9.86
CA LYS A 538 28.61 23.55 9.02
C LYS A 538 27.71 22.40 9.44
N HIS A 539 26.43 22.68 9.65
CA HIS A 539 25.43 21.68 9.95
C HIS A 539 24.26 21.78 8.97
N ILE A 540 23.82 20.65 8.43
CA ILE A 540 22.82 20.59 7.35
C ILE A 540 21.53 19.97 7.89
N PHE A 541 20.45 20.75 7.87
CA PHE A 541 19.08 20.27 8.04
C PHE A 541 18.42 20.07 6.67
N SER A 542 17.21 19.51 6.66
CA SER A 542 16.47 19.27 5.41
C SER A 542 16.08 20.55 4.67
N HIS A 543 15.78 21.64 5.40
CA HIS A 543 15.29 22.90 4.85
C HIS A 543 16.23 24.11 5.12
N VAL A 544 17.16 23.96 6.05
CA VAL A 544 18.10 25.01 6.50
C VAL A 544 19.51 24.46 6.58
N GLU A 545 20.50 25.31 6.37
CA GLU A 545 21.92 25.00 6.56
C GLU A 545 22.52 26.04 7.49
N TRP A 546 23.10 25.61 8.61
CA TRP A 546 23.78 26.47 9.57
C TRP A 546 25.26 26.55 9.25
N HIS A 547 25.75 27.77 9.07
CA HIS A 547 27.16 28.12 8.97
C HIS A 547 27.58 28.78 10.27
N MET A 548 28.28 28.04 11.11
CA MET A 548 28.62 28.45 12.47
C MET A 548 30.07 28.91 12.57
N THR A 549 30.31 29.92 13.40
CA THR A 549 31.62 30.25 13.99
C THR A 549 31.53 30.14 15.50
N GLY A 550 32.52 29.54 16.16
CA GLY A 550 32.48 29.32 17.61
C GLY A 550 33.46 30.22 18.37
N TYR A 551 33.10 30.60 19.60
CA TYR A 551 33.97 31.25 20.58
C TYR A 551 33.86 30.56 21.93
N GLU A 552 35.00 30.23 22.54
CA GLU A 552 35.13 29.84 23.95
C GLU A 552 35.28 31.13 24.74
N VAL A 553 34.39 31.34 25.71
CA VAL A 553 34.36 32.51 26.58
C VAL A 553 34.50 32.03 28.02
N VAL A 554 35.70 32.20 28.57
CA VAL A 554 35.97 31.91 29.98
C VAL A 554 35.58 33.13 30.79
N VAL A 555 34.72 32.94 31.79
CA VAL A 555 34.28 33.97 32.73
C VAL A 555 34.73 33.62 34.14
N ASP A 556 34.72 34.60 35.04
CA ASP A 556 35.14 34.42 36.44
C ASP A 556 34.09 33.64 37.24
N GLU A 557 32.82 34.05 37.14
CA GLU A 557 31.66 33.35 37.70
C GLU A 557 30.48 33.42 36.71
N LEU A 558 29.84 32.28 36.44
CA LEU A 558 28.70 32.21 35.50
C LEU A 558 27.36 32.62 36.13
N GLU A 559 27.13 32.33 37.42
CA GLU A 559 25.80 32.40 38.03
C GLU A 559 25.38 33.78 38.56
N LYS A 560 26.31 34.57 39.13
CA LYS A 560 25.91 35.74 39.94
C LYS A 560 25.26 36.89 39.15
N ASN A 561 25.64 37.06 37.89
CA ASN A 561 25.34 38.29 37.13
C ASN A 561 24.65 38.04 35.79
N CYS A 562 24.36 36.79 35.41
CA CYS A 562 23.76 36.49 34.12
C CYS A 562 22.31 36.98 34.05
N SER A 563 22.01 37.89 33.11
CA SER A 563 20.65 38.43 32.91
C SER A 563 19.78 37.61 31.96
N GLU A 564 20.37 36.60 31.32
CA GLU A 564 19.69 35.68 30.40
C GLU A 564 19.32 34.37 31.11
N GLU A 565 18.23 33.74 30.68
CA GLU A 565 17.80 32.45 31.22
C GLU A 565 18.72 31.32 30.71
N MET A 566 19.77 31.02 31.47
CA MET A 566 20.75 29.96 31.20
C MET A 566 20.78 28.92 32.31
N ILE A 567 21.25 27.74 31.94
CA ILE A 567 21.51 26.62 32.85
C ILE A 567 23.00 26.41 32.88
N PHE A 568 23.58 26.45 34.07
CA PHE A 568 24.99 26.18 34.30
C PHE A 568 25.12 24.77 34.85
N ALA A 569 25.80 23.91 34.10
CA ALA A 569 25.88 22.50 34.45
C ALA A 569 27.30 21.98 34.24
N ALA A 570 27.71 21.07 35.12
CA ALA A 570 28.94 20.33 34.94
C ALA A 570 28.87 19.50 33.66
N LYS A 571 30.03 19.30 33.01
CA LYS A 571 30.11 18.59 31.73
C LYS A 571 29.50 17.18 31.77
N ASP A 572 29.71 16.45 32.86
CA ASP A 572 29.16 15.12 33.04
C ASP A 572 27.64 15.13 33.24
N GLU A 573 27.10 16.18 33.85
CA GLU A 573 25.65 16.39 33.94
C GLU A 573 25.06 16.68 32.56
N ILE A 574 25.72 17.53 31.77
CA ILE A 574 25.31 17.84 30.40
C ILE A 574 25.19 16.58 29.55
N GLN A 575 26.21 15.71 29.61
CA GLN A 575 26.18 14.46 28.85
C GLN A 575 25.09 13.49 29.32
N LYS A 576 24.69 13.51 30.60
CA LYS A 576 23.72 12.56 31.15
C LYS A 576 22.28 13.03 31.07
N LYS A 577 22.03 14.34 31.24
CA LYS A 577 20.70 14.90 31.51
C LYS A 577 20.15 15.76 30.38
N TYR A 578 20.99 16.56 29.72
CA TYR A 578 20.54 17.51 28.72
C TYR A 578 20.71 16.93 27.31
N SER A 579 19.67 17.07 26.47
CA SER A 579 19.70 16.61 25.08
C SER A 579 20.19 17.73 24.17
N ILE A 580 21.44 17.67 23.72
CA ILE A 580 22.04 18.67 22.83
C ILE A 580 22.13 18.11 21.40
N PRO A 581 21.59 18.80 20.39
CA PRO A 581 21.63 18.30 19.03
C PRO A 581 23.04 18.32 18.46
N SER A 582 23.31 17.41 17.53
CA SER A 582 24.62 17.25 16.85
C SER A 582 25.09 18.50 16.09
N ALA A 583 24.22 19.49 15.89
CA ALA A 583 24.60 20.82 15.41
C ALA A 583 25.71 21.47 16.25
N PHE A 584 25.78 21.19 17.56
CA PHE A 584 26.76 21.80 18.46
C PHE A 584 27.94 20.88 18.80
N GLU A 585 27.97 19.65 18.26
CA GLU A 585 28.97 18.64 18.60
C GLU A 585 30.41 19.11 18.31
N ALA A 586 30.61 19.87 17.23
CA ALA A 586 31.91 20.44 16.86
C ALA A 586 32.51 21.38 17.93
N TYR A 587 31.67 21.98 18.78
CA TYR A 587 32.09 22.91 19.83
C TYR A 587 32.15 22.25 21.22
N LEU A 588 31.44 21.15 21.43
CA LEU A 588 31.50 20.34 22.66
C LEU A 588 32.66 19.32 22.66
N SER A 589 33.07 18.83 21.48
CA SER A 589 34.08 17.77 21.32
C SER A 589 35.54 18.27 21.37
N ARG A 590 35.81 19.52 20.97
CA ARG A 590 37.15 20.13 20.92
C ARG A 590 37.83 20.36 22.29
N GLU A 591 37.21 19.92 23.38
CA GLU A 591 37.86 19.81 24.69
C GLU A 591 38.50 18.43 24.94
N LYS A 592 38.15 17.37 24.18
CA LYS A 592 38.74 16.03 24.40
C LYS A 592 40.25 15.99 24.13
N GLU A 593 40.74 16.84 23.23
CA GLU A 593 42.17 16.92 22.89
C GLU A 593 43.02 17.59 23.98
N ARG A 594 42.41 18.27 24.97
CA ARG A 594 43.11 18.99 26.05
C ARG A 594 43.46 18.16 27.29
N LYS A 595 43.13 16.87 27.34
CA LYS A 595 43.50 15.98 28.46
C LYS A 595 44.82 15.21 28.23
N HIS A 596 45.57 15.48 27.14
CA HIS A 596 46.84 14.81 26.80
C HIS A 596 47.99 15.77 26.44
N GLU A 597 47.85 17.05 26.76
CA GLU A 597 48.95 18.04 26.85
C GLU A 597 48.92 18.65 28.24
#